data_AF-A0A2N0RZD7-F1
#
_entry.id   AF-A0A2N0RZD7-F1
#
_cell.length_a   1.000
_cell.length_b   1.000
_cell.length_c   1.000
_cell.angle_alpha   90.00
_cell.angle_beta   90.00
_cell.angle_gamma   90.00
#
_symmetry.space_group_name_H-M   'P 1'
#
loop_
_entity.id
_entity.type
_entity.pdbx_description
1 polymer ?
#
loop_
_entity_poly.entity_id
_entity_poly.type
_entity_poly.pdbx_seq_one_letter_code
_entity_poly.pdbx_strand_id
1 'polypeptide(L)'
;MRIKDSEEIIGAYNPINWKLDLSDKKTYATTTESFIFSSKDEYGTEATLSRVKTPDKAISQTSVYPNGILLKFGEDLSFIYRHGNIHTDEPDYGFDDDIIWPHVICHIKSDGLYEQPTILPEGRYEIDAWEIYRVTRTDK
;
A
#
# COMPACT_ATOMS: atom_id res chain seq x y z
N MET A 1 -2.24 7.04 4.52
CA MET A 1 -1.11 6.59 5.36
C MET A 1 -0.19 7.77 5.52
N ARG A 2 0.12 8.13 6.75
CA ARG A 2 1.06 9.22 7.04
C ARG A 2 2.47 8.68 7.01
N ILE A 3 3.32 9.30 6.20
CA ILE A 3 4.75 8.97 6.14
C ILE A 3 5.39 9.36 7.47
N LYS A 4 6.24 8.50 8.01
CA LYS A 4 6.92 8.76 9.26
C LYS A 4 7.82 9.99 9.16
N ASP A 5 7.85 10.76 10.23
CA ASP A 5 8.61 12.02 10.33
C ASP A 5 8.21 13.07 9.26
N SER A 6 6.99 12.95 8.69
CA SER A 6 6.43 13.86 7.69
C SER A 6 4.92 14.07 7.90
N GLU A 7 4.39 15.19 7.39
CA GLU A 7 2.94 15.42 7.28
C GLU A 7 2.36 14.79 6.00
N GLU A 8 3.23 14.36 5.08
CA GLU A 8 2.82 13.80 3.80
C GLU A 8 1.99 12.53 3.98
N ILE A 9 0.94 12.47 3.17
CA ILE A 9 0.03 11.35 3.09
C ILE A 9 0.19 10.71 1.73
N ILE A 10 0.29 9.39 1.73
CA ILE A 10 0.07 8.56 0.55
C ILE A 10 -1.12 7.63 0.80
N GLY A 11 -1.90 7.35 -0.23
CA GLY A 11 -3.01 6.42 -0.16
C GLY A 11 -3.37 5.87 -1.53
N ALA A 12 -4.32 4.96 -1.54
CA ALA A 12 -4.81 4.36 -2.77
C ALA A 12 -6.26 3.90 -2.62
N TYR A 13 -6.98 3.87 -3.72
CA TYR A 13 -8.37 3.47 -3.79
C TYR A 13 -8.51 2.10 -4.46
N ASN A 14 -9.07 1.15 -3.73
CA ASN A 14 -9.42 -0.18 -4.24
C ASN A 14 -10.93 -0.27 -4.51
N PRO A 15 -11.37 -0.31 -5.78
CA PRO A 15 -12.79 -0.47 -6.15
C PRO A 15 -13.28 -1.93 -6.07
N ILE A 16 -12.39 -2.89 -5.78
CA ILE A 16 -12.66 -4.33 -5.90
C ILE A 16 -13.03 -4.91 -4.54
N ASN A 17 -13.87 -5.94 -4.54
CA ASN A 17 -14.24 -6.65 -3.32
C ASN A 17 -13.03 -7.41 -2.74
N TRP A 18 -12.72 -7.15 -1.47
CA TRP A 18 -11.58 -7.74 -0.75
C TRP A 18 -11.68 -9.25 -0.53
N LYS A 19 -12.86 -9.84 -0.77
CA LYS A 19 -13.04 -11.30 -0.73
C LYS A 19 -12.51 -12.03 -1.96
N LEU A 20 -12.05 -11.30 -2.97
CA LEU A 20 -11.43 -11.90 -4.14
C LEU A 20 -10.08 -12.49 -3.71
N ASP A 21 -9.97 -13.82 -3.73
CA ASP A 21 -8.71 -14.48 -3.42
C ASP A 21 -7.74 -14.32 -4.60
N LEU A 22 -6.88 -13.32 -4.48
CA LEU A 22 -5.75 -13.02 -5.35
C LEU A 22 -4.42 -13.54 -4.79
N SER A 23 -4.44 -14.47 -3.80
CA SER A 23 -3.23 -14.84 -3.04
C SER A 23 -2.22 -15.65 -3.86
N ASP A 24 -2.64 -16.19 -5.00
CA ASP A 24 -1.74 -16.70 -6.01
C ASP A 24 -0.85 -15.57 -6.53
N LYS A 25 0.48 -15.77 -6.45
CA LYS A 25 1.56 -14.78 -6.65
C LYS A 25 1.56 -14.02 -8.01
N LYS A 26 0.60 -14.28 -8.90
CA LYS A 26 0.48 -13.67 -10.24
C LYS A 26 -0.94 -13.22 -10.57
N THR A 27 -1.87 -13.26 -9.63
CA THR A 27 -3.27 -12.90 -9.93
C THR A 27 -3.46 -11.41 -9.73
N TYR A 28 -3.79 -10.73 -10.82
CA TYR A 28 -4.21 -9.34 -10.81
C TYR A 28 -5.71 -9.26 -11.01
N ALA A 29 -6.32 -8.28 -10.37
CA ALA A 29 -7.70 -7.92 -10.58
C ALA A 29 -7.76 -6.70 -11.50
N THR A 30 -8.53 -6.86 -12.58
CA THR A 30 -8.67 -5.83 -13.61
C THR A 30 -9.55 -4.69 -13.13
N THR A 31 -9.06 -3.45 -13.21
CA THR A 31 -9.89 -2.26 -12.97
C THR A 31 -9.30 -1.00 -13.59
N THR A 32 -10.15 -0.08 -14.04
CA THR A 32 -9.79 1.29 -14.45
C THR A 32 -10.05 2.32 -13.36
N GLU A 33 -10.78 1.94 -12.32
CA GLU A 33 -11.32 2.87 -11.32
C GLU A 33 -10.37 3.06 -10.13
N SER A 34 -9.31 2.26 -10.04
CA SER A 34 -8.30 2.44 -9.00
C SER A 34 -7.43 3.67 -9.25
N PHE A 35 -6.87 4.23 -8.17
CA PHE A 35 -5.89 5.30 -8.25
C PHE A 35 -5.02 5.29 -7.00
N ILE A 36 -3.80 5.81 -7.15
CA ILE A 36 -2.89 6.15 -6.05
C ILE A 36 -2.95 7.67 -5.88
N PHE A 37 -2.81 8.15 -4.65
CA PHE A 37 -2.78 9.58 -4.37
C PHE A 37 -1.75 9.94 -3.32
N SER A 38 -1.28 11.19 -3.37
CA SER A 38 -0.57 11.83 -2.27
C SER A 38 -1.16 13.19 -1.96
N SER A 39 -0.83 13.69 -0.78
CA SER A 39 -1.06 15.06 -0.34
C SER A 39 0.04 15.44 0.65
N LYS A 40 0.31 16.75 0.77
CA LYS A 40 1.27 17.27 1.76
C LYS A 40 0.78 17.16 3.20
N ASP A 41 -0.52 17.06 3.42
CA ASP A 41 -1.13 17.06 4.75
C ASP A 41 -2.48 16.33 4.78
N GLU A 42 -3.08 16.24 5.97
CA GLU A 42 -4.41 15.65 6.21
C GLU A 42 -5.58 16.45 5.60
N TYR A 43 -5.34 17.70 5.20
CA TYR A 43 -6.36 18.58 4.63
C TYR A 43 -6.47 18.41 3.11
N GLY A 44 -5.59 17.63 2.48
CA GLY A 44 -5.59 17.43 1.04
C GLY A 44 -4.83 18.52 0.28
N THR A 45 -3.94 19.27 0.95
CA THR A 45 -3.13 20.31 0.30
C THR A 45 -2.20 19.70 -0.75
N GLU A 46 -2.14 20.35 -1.92
CA GLU A 46 -1.31 19.92 -3.06
C GLU A 46 -1.51 18.44 -3.43
N ALA A 47 -2.76 17.97 -3.35
CA ALA A 47 -3.08 16.58 -3.65
C ALA A 47 -2.84 16.23 -5.12
N THR A 48 -2.17 15.10 -5.34
CA THR A 48 -1.88 14.55 -6.66
C THR A 48 -2.55 13.19 -6.80
N LEU A 49 -3.16 12.95 -7.95
CA LEU A 49 -3.76 11.67 -8.32
C LEU A 49 -2.95 11.01 -9.42
N SER A 50 -2.85 9.68 -9.33
CA SER A 50 -2.20 8.81 -10.28
C SER A 50 -3.18 7.70 -10.66
N ARG A 51 -3.65 7.72 -11.91
CA ARG A 51 -4.66 6.77 -12.39
C ARG A 51 -4.04 5.55 -13.02
N VAL A 52 -4.81 4.48 -13.10
CA VAL A 52 -4.37 3.24 -13.76
C VAL A 52 -4.04 3.47 -15.23
N LYS A 53 -2.87 3.03 -15.67
CA LYS A 53 -2.47 2.93 -17.09
C LYS A 53 -2.63 1.52 -17.66
N THR A 54 -2.45 0.51 -16.82
CA THR A 54 -2.49 -0.91 -17.21
C THR A 54 -3.57 -1.64 -16.40
N PRO A 55 -4.85 -1.61 -16.86
CA PRO A 55 -5.98 -2.10 -16.08
C PRO A 55 -5.89 -3.55 -15.62
N ASP A 56 -5.34 -4.44 -16.44
CA ASP A 56 -5.17 -5.86 -16.16
C ASP A 56 -4.09 -6.16 -15.12
N LYS A 57 -3.32 -5.15 -14.68
CA LYS A 57 -2.32 -5.24 -13.62
C LYS A 57 -2.55 -4.21 -12.51
N ALA A 58 -3.78 -3.72 -12.37
CA ALA A 58 -4.07 -2.60 -11.46
C ALA A 58 -3.97 -3.00 -9.99
N ILE A 59 -4.49 -4.16 -9.59
CA ILE A 59 -4.56 -4.56 -8.18
C ILE A 59 -4.12 -6.01 -8.02
N SER A 60 -3.29 -6.31 -7.03
CA SER A 60 -3.03 -7.68 -6.57
C SER A 60 -2.95 -7.69 -5.05
N GLN A 61 -2.72 -8.87 -4.46
CA GLN A 61 -2.56 -9.00 -3.02
C GLN A 61 -1.35 -9.85 -2.66
N THR A 62 -0.86 -9.69 -1.43
CA THR A 62 0.20 -10.51 -0.86
C THR A 62 -0.23 -10.98 0.51
N SER A 63 -0.15 -12.28 0.74
CA SER A 63 -0.41 -12.87 2.05
C SER A 63 0.68 -12.47 3.04
N VAL A 64 0.28 -12.19 4.27
CA VAL A 64 1.15 -11.81 5.37
C VAL A 64 0.95 -12.80 6.52
N TYR A 65 2.03 -13.22 7.15
CA TYR A 65 1.97 -14.10 8.31
C TYR A 65 1.35 -13.38 9.53
N PRO A 66 0.53 -14.05 10.38
CA PRO A 66 0.08 -15.43 10.24
C PRO A 66 -1.12 -15.60 9.30
N ASN A 67 -2.02 -14.61 9.19
CA ASN A 67 -3.25 -14.71 8.38
C ASN A 67 -3.72 -13.32 7.87
N GLY A 68 -2.79 -12.47 7.43
CA GLY A 68 -3.05 -11.13 6.91
C GLY A 68 -3.00 -11.05 5.39
N ILE A 69 -3.50 -9.94 4.85
CA ILE A 69 -3.41 -9.60 3.42
C ILE A 69 -2.97 -8.14 3.30
N LEU A 70 -2.04 -7.87 2.40
CA LEU A 70 -1.70 -6.53 1.94
C LEU A 70 -2.06 -6.36 0.48
N LEU A 71 -2.65 -5.22 0.14
CA LEU A 71 -2.95 -4.86 -1.23
C LEU A 71 -1.71 -4.33 -1.95
N LYS A 72 -1.63 -4.58 -3.24
CA LYS A 72 -0.68 -3.93 -4.14
C LYS A 72 -1.46 -3.19 -5.22
N PHE A 73 -1.03 -1.97 -5.51
CA PHE A 73 -1.57 -1.14 -6.58
C PHE A 73 -0.55 -1.16 -7.71
N GLY A 74 -0.72 -2.15 -8.58
CA GLY A 74 0.29 -2.55 -9.53
C GLY A 74 1.57 -2.96 -8.82
N GLU A 75 2.70 -2.56 -9.39
CA GLU A 75 4.01 -2.60 -8.75
C GLU A 75 4.47 -1.20 -8.33
N ASP A 76 3.71 -0.15 -8.69
CA ASP A 76 4.03 1.24 -8.39
C ASP A 76 3.83 1.58 -6.89
N LEU A 77 2.86 0.94 -6.20
CA LEU A 77 2.72 1.03 -4.75
C LEU A 77 2.44 -0.33 -4.12
N SER A 78 3.32 -0.75 -3.22
CA SER A 78 3.18 -2.00 -2.46
C SER A 78 3.48 -1.80 -0.99
N PHE A 79 2.87 -2.63 -0.15
CA PHE A 79 3.07 -2.62 1.30
C PHE A 79 3.82 -3.87 1.75
N ILE A 80 4.66 -3.70 2.76
CA ILE A 80 5.39 -4.79 3.39
C ILE A 80 5.13 -4.69 4.88
N TYR A 81 4.60 -5.77 5.45
CA TYR A 81 4.52 -5.96 6.90
C TYR A 81 5.83 -6.59 7.37
N ARG A 82 6.54 -5.89 8.26
CA ARG A 82 7.77 -6.41 8.86
C ARG A 82 7.47 -6.89 10.26
N HIS A 83 7.70 -8.18 10.49
CA HIS A 83 7.86 -8.73 11.83
C HIS A 83 9.30 -8.45 12.27
N GLY A 84 9.52 -7.99 13.50
CA GLY A 84 10.87 -7.64 13.93
C GLY A 84 11.75 -8.86 14.11
N ASN A 85 12.89 -8.93 13.39
CA ASN A 85 14.21 -9.26 13.92
C ASN A 85 15.27 -8.73 12.92
N ILE A 86 16.35 -8.11 13.38
CA ILE A 86 17.32 -7.38 12.53
C ILE A 86 18.19 -8.34 11.69
N HIS A 87 18.18 -9.63 12.00
CA HIS A 87 19.14 -10.60 11.45
C HIS A 87 18.57 -11.64 10.47
N THR A 88 17.25 -11.81 10.34
CA THR A 88 16.64 -12.82 9.46
C THR A 88 15.23 -12.43 8.99
N ASP A 89 14.78 -12.96 7.84
CA ASP A 89 13.37 -12.94 7.38
C ASP A 89 12.48 -13.95 8.17
N GLU A 90 12.93 -14.43 9.34
CA GLU A 90 12.19 -15.41 10.15
C GLU A 90 11.22 -14.71 11.12
N PRO A 91 10.04 -15.29 11.41
CA PRO A 91 9.16 -14.80 12.46
C PRO A 91 9.80 -14.94 13.84
N ASP A 92 9.86 -13.86 14.59
CA ASP A 92 10.39 -13.84 15.96
C ASP A 92 9.42 -14.50 16.95
N TYR A 93 9.93 -15.48 17.70
CA TYR A 93 9.21 -16.20 18.75
C TYR A 93 9.53 -15.69 20.18
N GLY A 94 10.14 -14.51 20.30
CA GLY A 94 10.12 -13.69 21.51
C GLY A 94 11.22 -13.98 22.53
N PHE A 95 12.49 -13.91 22.12
CA PHE A 95 13.62 -14.10 23.06
C PHE A 95 14.82 -13.15 22.87
N ASP A 96 14.66 -11.97 22.26
CA ASP A 96 15.69 -10.92 22.28
C ASP A 96 15.09 -9.55 22.64
N ASP A 97 15.84 -8.76 23.40
CA ASP A 97 15.45 -7.41 23.87
C ASP A 97 15.41 -6.35 22.73
N ASP A 98 15.76 -6.72 21.49
CA ASP A 98 15.73 -5.87 20.29
C ASP A 98 14.39 -5.98 19.53
N ILE A 99 13.28 -5.97 20.27
CA ILE A 99 11.92 -6.06 19.72
C ILE A 99 11.62 -4.77 18.92
N ILE A 100 11.73 -4.85 17.59
CA ILE A 100 11.06 -3.88 16.73
C ILE A 100 9.59 -4.28 16.64
N TRP A 101 8.70 -3.44 17.18
CA TRP A 101 7.27 -3.61 17.02
C TRP A 101 6.93 -3.80 15.53
N PRO A 102 6.04 -4.74 15.19
CA PRO A 102 5.66 -4.96 13.81
C PRO A 102 5.16 -3.65 13.21
N HIS A 103 5.70 -3.29 12.06
CA HIS A 103 5.35 -2.06 11.36
C HIS A 103 5.15 -2.33 9.87
N VAL A 104 4.42 -1.42 9.24
CA VAL A 104 4.18 -1.45 7.79
C VAL A 104 5.07 -0.40 7.15
N ILE A 105 5.74 -0.78 6.07
CA ILE A 105 6.39 0.16 5.17
C ILE A 105 5.68 0.13 3.83
N CYS A 106 5.73 1.23 3.08
CA CYS A 106 5.37 1.22 1.67
C CYS A 106 6.60 1.36 0.78
N HIS A 107 6.51 0.76 -0.40
CA HIS A 107 7.49 0.87 -1.47
C HIS A 107 6.82 1.51 -2.67
N ILE A 108 7.41 2.61 -3.13
CA ILE A 108 7.01 3.35 -4.32
C ILE A 108 8.02 3.06 -5.43
N LYS A 109 7.53 2.66 -6.60
CA LYS A 109 8.34 2.39 -7.79
C LYS A 109 7.75 3.05 -9.02
N SER A 110 8.61 3.31 -9.98
CA SER A 110 8.27 3.73 -11.32
C SER A 110 8.13 2.51 -12.23
N ASP A 111 7.07 1.71 -12.06
CA ASP A 111 6.83 0.54 -12.94
C ASP A 111 5.93 0.88 -14.14
N GLY A 112 5.18 1.97 -14.03
CA GLY A 112 4.41 2.55 -15.13
C GLY A 112 3.03 1.91 -15.30
N LEU A 113 2.55 1.17 -14.30
CA LEU A 113 1.20 0.59 -14.29
C LEU A 113 0.15 1.61 -13.86
N TYR A 114 0.58 2.64 -13.14
CA TYR A 114 -0.17 3.86 -12.88
C TYR A 114 0.52 5.08 -13.53
N GLU A 115 -0.21 6.17 -13.68
CA GLU A 115 0.35 7.48 -14.06
C GLU A 115 1.39 7.90 -13.02
N GLN A 116 2.45 8.58 -13.44
CA GLN A 116 3.48 9.03 -12.50
C GLN A 116 3.68 10.54 -12.56
N PRO A 117 2.64 11.35 -12.31
CA PRO A 117 2.95 12.59 -11.61
C PRO A 117 3.61 12.16 -10.29
N THR A 118 4.74 12.77 -9.92
CA THR A 118 5.54 12.31 -8.78
C THR A 118 4.72 12.41 -7.50
N ILE A 119 4.03 11.32 -7.13
CA ILE A 119 3.21 11.20 -5.91
C ILE A 119 4.14 11.39 -4.71
N LEU A 120 5.25 10.66 -4.76
CA LEU A 120 6.47 10.77 -3.96
C LEU A 120 7.62 10.22 -4.83
N PRO A 121 8.90 10.52 -4.52
CA PRO A 121 10.03 9.87 -5.15
C PRO A 121 9.98 8.34 -5.02
N GLU A 122 10.67 7.62 -5.91
CA GLU A 122 10.87 6.18 -5.72
C GLU A 122 11.62 5.93 -4.42
N GLY A 123 11.17 4.96 -3.64
CA GLY A 123 11.77 4.70 -2.35
C GLY A 123 10.94 3.84 -1.42
N ARG A 124 11.53 3.54 -0.26
CA ARG A 124 10.86 2.88 0.86
C ARG A 124 10.56 3.92 1.92
N TYR A 125 9.34 3.89 2.44
CA TYR A 125 8.87 4.84 3.43
C TYR A 125 8.28 4.09 4.62
N GLU A 126 8.67 4.52 5.81
CA GLU A 126 8.04 4.09 7.06
C GLU A 126 6.69 4.80 7.23
N ILE A 127 5.73 4.12 7.85
CA ILE A 127 4.37 4.63 8.05
C ILE A 127 4.10 4.70 9.55
N ASP A 128 3.78 5.89 10.05
CA ASP A 128 3.43 6.09 11.46
C ASP A 128 1.95 5.84 11.75
N ALA A 129 1.09 6.08 10.76
CA ALA A 129 -0.34 5.94 10.90
C ALA A 129 -1.00 5.57 9.57
N TRP A 130 -2.02 4.73 9.63
CA TRP A 130 -2.79 4.30 8.47
C TRP A 130 -4.24 4.08 8.85
N GLU A 131 -5.12 4.37 7.89
CA GLU A 131 -6.56 4.22 8.04
C GLU A 131 -7.11 3.59 6.77
N ILE A 132 -8.16 2.80 6.92
CA ILE A 132 -8.90 2.20 5.81
C ILE A 132 -10.34 2.67 5.91
N TYR A 133 -10.81 3.28 4.82
CA TYR A 133 -12.18 3.71 4.70
C TYR A 133 -12.92 2.88 3.65
N ARG A 134 -14.15 2.48 3.97
CA ARG A 134 -15.07 1.94 2.97
C ARG A 134 -15.92 3.07 2.43
N VAL A 135 -15.72 3.43 1.18
CA VAL A 135 -16.57 4.38 0.48
C VAL A 135 -17.79 3.63 -0.08
N THR A 136 -18.99 4.11 0.24
CA THR A 136 -20.24 3.60 -0.33
C THR A 136 -20.89 4.72 -1.12
N ARG A 137 -21.13 4.50 -2.41
CA ARG A 137 -21.94 5.43 -3.20
C ARG A 137 -23.38 5.34 -2.71
N THR A 138 -23.89 6.45 -2.21
CA THR A 138 -25.31 6.62 -1.90
C THR A 138 -25.99 7.15 -3.15
N ASP A 139 -26.12 6.28 -4.15
CA ASP A 139 -26.97 6.60 -5.29
C ASP A 139 -28.41 6.75 -4.77
N LYS A 140 -28.99 7.93 -4.99
CA LYS A 140 -30.45 8.18 -4.91
C LYS A 140 -31.10 7.81 -6.23
#